data_AF-A0A2N8RJ76-F1
#
_entry.id   AF-A0A2N8RJ76-F1
#
_cell.length_a   1.000
_cell.length_b   1.000
_cell.length_c   1.000
_cell.angle_alpha   90.00
_cell.angle_beta   90.00
_cell.angle_gamma   90.00
#
_symmetry.space_group_name_H-M   'P 1'
#
loop_
_entity.id
_entity.type
_entity.pdbx_description
1 polymer ?
#
loop_
_entity_poly.entity_id
_entity_poly.type
_entity_poly.pdbx_seq_one_letter_code
_entity_poly.pdbx_strand_id
1 'polypeptide(L)'
;MYVVVSLAFEPATYHGKTDNTVKSKGPENGQEALDNSVQVKPTSPRRIGVDPQTKEIVVFDRTGGDIYHGHVRPWEKLHQDMKNALIKSSKTDAKGNILGAAK
;
A
#
# COMPACT_ATOMS: atom_id res chain seq x y z
N MET A 1 -6.99 -4.55 -28.00
CA MET A 1 -6.16 -3.44 -27.48
C MET A 1 -6.23 -3.50 -25.97
N TYR A 2 -5.15 -3.89 -25.29
CA TYR A 2 -5.10 -3.84 -23.84
C TYR A 2 -4.48 -2.49 -23.47
N VAL A 3 -5.27 -1.61 -22.87
CA VAL A 3 -4.73 -0.40 -22.26
C VAL A 3 -4.06 -0.85 -20.97
N VAL A 4 -2.72 -0.80 -20.92
CA VAL A 4 -2.00 -0.92 -19.66
C VAL A 4 -2.19 0.42 -18.95
N VAL A 5 -3.14 0.48 -18.03
CA VAL A 5 -3.29 1.64 -17.14
C VAL A 5 -2.16 1.54 -16.12
N SER A 6 -1.10 2.32 -16.31
CA SER A 6 0.01 2.42 -15.35
C SER A 6 -0.38 3.42 -14.24
N LEU A 7 -0.45 2.95 -13.00
CA LEU A 7 -0.63 3.82 -11.84
C LEU A 7 0.70 4.49 -11.50
N ALA A 8 0.67 5.76 -11.13
CA ALA A 8 1.88 6.51 -10.76
C ALA A 8 1.87 6.83 -9.26
N PHE A 9 3.02 6.63 -8.62
CA PHE A 9 3.25 7.00 -7.23
C PHE A 9 3.93 8.36 -7.13
N GLU A 10 3.32 9.28 -6.38
CA GLU A 10 3.91 10.55 -6.01
C GLU A 10 3.93 10.67 -4.46
N PRO A 11 5.12 10.75 -3.84
CA PRO A 11 5.21 10.86 -2.39
C PRO A 11 4.64 12.20 -1.92
N ALA A 12 3.80 12.17 -0.88
CA ALA A 12 3.32 13.41 -0.28
C ALA A 12 4.42 14.06 0.56
N THR A 13 4.65 15.36 0.37
CA THR A 13 5.75 16.12 0.98
C THR A 13 5.73 16.19 2.51
N TYR A 14 4.60 15.82 3.13
CA TYR A 14 4.44 15.83 4.59
C TYR A 14 4.74 14.47 5.25
N HIS A 15 5.03 13.42 4.49
CA HIS A 15 5.49 12.15 5.05
C HIS A 15 7.00 12.18 5.26
N GLY A 16 7.44 11.86 6.48
CA GLY A 16 8.85 11.73 6.84
C GLY A 16 9.38 10.32 6.60
N LYS A 17 10.69 10.13 6.80
CA LYS A 17 11.34 8.80 6.76
C LYS A 17 10.99 7.91 7.97
N THR A 18 10.43 8.50 9.02
CA THR A 18 10.00 7.82 10.25
C THR A 18 8.61 8.30 10.63
N ASP A 19 7.89 7.46 11.39
CA ASP A 19 6.63 7.86 12.01
C ASP A 19 6.86 9.01 13.00
N ASN A 20 5.85 9.86 13.16
CA ASN A 20 5.73 10.78 14.28
C ASN A 20 4.28 10.79 14.81
N THR A 21 4.01 11.56 15.85
CA THR A 21 2.69 11.60 16.52
C THR A 21 1.54 12.05 15.61
N VAL A 22 1.84 12.71 14.49
CA VAL A 22 0.85 13.31 13.58
C VAL A 22 0.83 12.64 12.21
N LYS A 23 1.97 12.12 11.73
CA LYS A 23 2.17 11.63 10.37
C LYS A 23 2.88 10.28 10.38
N SER A 24 2.35 9.35 9.59
CA SER A 24 3.03 8.08 9.29
C SER A 24 4.24 8.29 8.38
N LYS A 25 5.18 7.34 8.40
CA LYS A 25 6.31 7.20 7.48
C LYS A 25 5.79 7.08 6.04
N GLY A 26 6.50 7.73 5.12
CA GLY A 26 6.31 7.52 3.68
C GLY A 26 6.94 6.20 3.23
N PRO A 27 6.34 5.48 2.27
CA PRO A 27 6.86 4.19 1.83
C PRO A 27 8.24 4.33 1.19
N GLU A 28 9.11 3.37 1.45
CA GLU A 28 10.49 3.40 0.95
C GLU A 28 10.55 3.06 -0.55
N ASN A 29 9.79 2.05 -0.98
CA ASN A 29 9.62 1.65 -2.38
C ASN A 29 8.17 1.85 -2.84
N GLY A 30 7.75 3.12 -2.91
CA GLY A 30 6.34 3.49 -3.08
C GLY A 30 5.71 3.04 -4.40
N GLN A 31 6.45 3.13 -5.52
CA GLN A 31 5.94 2.70 -6.82
C GLN A 31 5.85 1.17 -6.88
N GLU A 32 6.85 0.45 -6.41
CA GLU A 32 6.85 -1.01 -6.37
C GLU A 32 5.73 -1.57 -5.48
N ALA A 33 5.48 -0.92 -4.35
CA ALA A 33 4.35 -1.26 -3.48
C ALA A 33 2.99 -0.93 -4.12
N LEU A 34 2.91 0.13 -4.95
CA LEU A 34 1.70 0.48 -5.71
C LEU A 34 1.43 -0.52 -6.84
N ASP A 35 2.46 -0.92 -7.57
CA ASP A 35 2.37 -1.95 -8.61
C ASP A 35 1.94 -3.30 -8.00
N ASN A 36 2.40 -3.58 -6.78
CA ASN A 36 2.00 -4.72 -5.98
C ASN A 36 0.74 -4.48 -5.13
N SER A 37 -0.09 -3.48 -5.44
CA SER A 37 -1.29 -3.17 -4.64
C SER A 37 -2.57 -3.75 -5.21
N VAL A 38 -3.55 -3.97 -4.33
CA VAL A 38 -4.92 -4.34 -4.69
C VAL A 38 -5.91 -3.28 -4.23
N GLN A 39 -6.98 -3.09 -4.98
CA GLN A 39 -8.06 -2.19 -4.58
C GLN A 39 -8.79 -2.76 -3.35
N VAL A 40 -9.01 -1.94 -2.33
CA VAL A 40 -9.60 -2.39 -1.06
C VAL A 40 -11.07 -2.80 -1.25
N LYS A 41 -11.82 -2.02 -2.02
CA LYS A 41 -13.23 -2.28 -2.35
C LYS A 41 -13.65 -1.58 -3.66
N PRO A 42 -14.67 -2.10 -4.38
CA PRO A 42 -15.09 -1.53 -5.67
C PRO A 42 -15.54 -0.06 -5.61
N THR A 43 -16.07 0.38 -4.46
CA THR A 43 -16.65 1.71 -4.27
C THR A 43 -15.63 2.79 -3.90
N SER A 44 -14.34 2.45 -3.75
CA SER A 44 -13.30 3.41 -3.38
C SER A 44 -12.04 3.15 -4.20
N PRO A 45 -11.38 4.19 -4.72
CA PRO A 45 -10.12 4.01 -5.44
C PRO A 45 -8.97 3.60 -4.52
N ARG A 46 -9.14 3.65 -3.19
CA ARG A 46 -8.10 3.29 -2.21
C ARG A 46 -7.56 1.90 -2.48
N ARG A 47 -6.24 1.79 -2.45
CA ARG A 47 -5.49 0.54 -2.64
C ARG A 47 -4.65 0.23 -1.42
N ILE A 48 -4.27 -1.03 -1.29
CA ILE A 48 -3.32 -1.49 -0.28
C ILE A 48 -2.31 -2.43 -0.93
N GLY A 49 -1.02 -2.19 -0.67
CA GLY A 49 0.09 -2.97 -1.19
C GLY A 49 1.06 -3.36 -0.09
N VAL A 50 2.05 -4.16 -0.47
CA VAL A 50 3.14 -4.59 0.39
C VAL A 50 4.46 -4.32 -0.32
N ASP A 51 5.48 -3.96 0.45
CA ASP A 51 6.87 -4.00 0.02
C ASP A 51 7.57 -5.16 0.75
N PRO A 52 7.85 -6.28 0.07
CA PRO A 52 8.52 -7.41 0.69
C PRO A 52 9.98 -7.13 1.10
N GLN A 53 10.66 -6.14 0.49
CA GLN A 53 12.05 -5.82 0.79
C GLN A 53 12.20 -5.12 2.14
N THR A 54 11.33 -4.14 2.40
CA THR A 54 11.33 -3.35 3.64
C THR A 54 10.32 -3.85 4.67
N LYS A 55 9.53 -4.86 4.31
CA LYS A 55 8.42 -5.43 5.11
C LYS A 55 7.34 -4.40 5.44
N GLU A 56 7.14 -3.43 4.55
CA GLU A 56 6.13 -2.38 4.73
C GLU A 56 4.77 -2.81 4.17
N ILE A 57 3.71 -2.39 4.85
CA ILE A 57 2.35 -2.40 4.30
C ILE A 57 1.98 -0.95 4.01
N VAL A 58 1.57 -0.67 2.79
CA VAL A 58 1.37 0.69 2.30
C VAL A 58 -0.08 0.89 1.88
N VAL A 59 -0.72 1.91 2.46
CA VAL A 59 -2.07 2.34 2.07
C VAL A 59 -1.94 3.46 1.06
N PHE A 60 -2.63 3.34 -0.08
CA PHE A 60 -2.58 4.30 -1.18
C PHE A 60 -3.91 4.99 -1.37
N ASP A 61 -3.85 6.32 -1.46
CA ASP A 61 -4.99 7.19 -1.74
C ASP A 61 -4.76 7.90 -3.07
N ARG A 62 -5.82 7.97 -3.88
CA ARG A 62 -5.78 8.60 -5.20
C ARG A 62 -5.68 10.11 -5.02
N THR A 63 -4.66 10.73 -5.61
CA THR A 63 -4.51 12.18 -5.67
C THR A 63 -5.39 12.75 -6.79
N GLY A 64 -5.32 12.14 -7.98
CA GLY A 64 -6.07 12.56 -9.18
C GLY A 64 -5.56 11.81 -10.41
N GLY A 65 -6.38 11.64 -11.46
CA GLY A 65 -5.96 10.82 -12.61
C GLY A 65 -5.50 9.43 -12.16
N ASP A 66 -4.40 8.91 -12.67
CA ASP A 66 -3.84 7.63 -12.20
C ASP A 66 -2.74 7.80 -11.14
N ILE A 67 -2.69 8.98 -10.50
CA ILE A 67 -1.68 9.34 -9.49
C ILE A 67 -2.19 9.00 -8.09
N TYR A 68 -1.34 8.33 -7.31
CA TYR A 68 -1.57 7.93 -5.93
C TYR A 68 -0.43 8.42 -5.05
N HIS A 69 -0.76 8.80 -3.82
CA HIS A 69 0.19 8.92 -2.74
C HIS A 69 -0.05 7.81 -1.72
N GLY A 70 0.88 7.59 -0.81
CA GLY A 70 0.76 6.49 0.15
C GLY A 70 1.51 6.71 1.44
N HIS A 71 1.15 5.91 2.42
CA HIS A 71 1.76 5.92 3.74
C HIS A 71 1.86 4.51 4.30
N VAL A 72 2.94 4.27 5.07
CA VAL A 72 3.15 3.00 5.75
C VAL A 72 2.16 2.89 6.91
N ARG A 73 1.62 1.69 7.11
CA ARG A 73 0.67 1.40 8.19
C ARG A 73 0.96 0.02 8.79
N PRO A 74 1.17 -0.11 10.12
CA PRO A 74 1.32 -1.42 10.74
C PRO A 74 0.01 -2.21 10.68
N TRP A 75 0.12 -3.54 10.66
CA TRP A 75 -1.02 -4.46 10.49
C TRP A 75 -2.15 -4.20 11.48
N GLU A 76 -1.82 -3.92 12.74
CA GLU A 76 -2.75 -3.69 13.84
C GLU A 76 -3.60 -2.44 13.64
N LYS A 77 -3.09 -1.48 12.86
CA LYS A 77 -3.75 -0.20 12.56
C LYS A 77 -4.50 -0.20 11.23
N LEU A 78 -4.54 -1.32 10.51
CA LEU A 78 -5.32 -1.49 9.29
C LEU A 78 -6.80 -1.75 9.62
N HIS A 79 -7.68 -1.21 8.79
CA HIS A 79 -9.09 -1.61 8.80
C HIS A 79 -9.24 -3.07 8.33
N GLN A 80 -10.34 -3.72 8.73
CA GLN A 80 -10.55 -5.13 8.42
C GLN A 80 -10.71 -5.41 6.91
N ASP A 81 -11.27 -4.48 6.15
CA ASP A 81 -11.40 -4.58 4.69
C ASP A 81 -10.03 -4.61 4.00
N MET A 82 -9.10 -3.76 4.45
CA MET A 82 -7.70 -3.75 4.01
C MET A 82 -6.99 -5.07 4.30
N LYS A 83 -7.12 -5.59 5.52
CA LYS A 83 -6.58 -6.91 5.91
C LYS A 83 -7.14 -8.01 5.01
N ASN A 84 -8.45 -8.02 4.81
CA ASN A 84 -9.12 -9.01 3.97
C ASN A 84 -8.66 -8.91 2.50
N ALA A 85 -8.41 -7.71 1.98
CA ALA A 85 -7.90 -7.53 0.62
C ALA A 85 -6.49 -8.12 0.45
N LEU A 86 -5.60 -7.91 1.42
CA LEU A 86 -4.25 -8.50 1.42
C LEU A 86 -4.27 -10.03 1.54
N ILE A 87 -5.11 -10.58 2.43
CA ILE A 87 -5.25 -12.03 2.61
C ILE A 87 -5.83 -12.67 1.34
N LYS A 88 -6.92 -12.13 0.78
CA LYS A 88 -7.56 -12.68 -0.43
C LYS A 88 -6.66 -12.63 -1.66
N SER A 89 -5.76 -11.65 -1.72
CA SER A 89 -4.77 -11.53 -2.80
C SER A 89 -3.46 -12.30 -2.52
N SER A 90 -3.41 -13.10 -1.45
CA SER A 90 -2.24 -13.88 -1.04
C SER A 90 -0.97 -13.03 -0.84
N LYS A 91 -1.12 -11.76 -0.45
CA LYS A 91 0.01 -10.86 -0.14
C LYS A 91 0.45 -10.97 1.31
N THR A 92 -0.46 -11.32 2.20
CA THR A 92 -0.17 -11.60 3.60
C THR A 92 -0.91 -12.85 4.08
N ASP A 93 -0.43 -13.45 5.16
CA ASP A 93 -1.25 -14.38 5.94
C ASP A 93 -2.25 -13.62 6.85
N ALA A 94 -3.04 -14.37 7.64
CA ALA A 94 -4.02 -13.80 8.57
C ALA A 94 -3.39 -13.08 9.78
N LYS A 95 -2.07 -13.22 9.99
CA LYS A 95 -1.31 -12.54 11.05
C LYS A 95 -0.59 -11.29 10.54
N GLY A 96 -0.70 -10.98 9.24
CA GLY A 96 -0.04 -9.84 8.62
C GLY A 96 1.40 -10.11 8.17
N ASN A 97 1.86 -11.37 8.18
CA ASN A 97 3.17 -11.71 7.63
C ASN A 97 3.11 -11.60 6.11
N ILE A 98 3.99 -10.81 5.50
CA ILE A 98 4.09 -10.65 4.05
C ILE A 98 4.56 -11.97 3.43
N LEU A 99 3.79 -12.48 2.47
CA LEU A 99 4.09 -13.70 1.75
C LEU A 99 4.99 -13.40 0.55
N GLY A 100 5.95 -14.26 0.26
CA GLY A 100 6.88 -14.08 -0.85
C GLY A 100 8.01 -13.07 -0.61
N ALA A 101 8.13 -12.51 0.60
CA ALA A 101 9.36 -11.83 1.02
C ALA A 101 10.50 -12.86 1.06
N ALA A 102 11.59 -12.58 0.34
CA ALA A 102 12.80 -13.39 0.46
C ALA A 102 13.22 -13.40 1.94
N LYS A 103 13.49 -14.59 2.49
CA LYS A 103 13.92 -14.76 3.88
C LYS A 103 15.32 -14.18 4.10
#